data_AF-A0A948PMQ1-F1
#
_entry.id   AF-A0A948PMQ1-F1
#
_cell.length_a   1.000
_cell.length_b   1.000
_cell.length_c   1.000
_cell.angle_alpha   90.00
_cell.angle_beta   90.00
_cell.angle_gamma   90.00
#
_symmetry.space_group_name_H-M   'P 1'
#
loop_
_entity.id
_entity.type
_entity.pdbx_description
1 polymer ?
#
loop_
_entity_poly.entity_id
_entity_poly.type
_entity_poly.pdbx_seq_one_letter_code
_entity_poly.pdbx_strand_id
1 'polypeptide(L)'
;MKKIVILACVLCLLPLTVLVGQQNQEQTADPLKNFSLVDETVPVPENVQVGFSSITGKDAVAYLKFISDDLMEGRETASDGYSIAALYAATMFELWGVKPLGDPERPAIGGRMMMMPPPAAPSNSKKSYFQNIPFKEILSSESSVKAVWKKGDLSRSIAFHENEDYTYYASDTQSLTAPVVFVGYGIQEPSLKFDDYKNIDVKGKFVLMLSEAPGKDNPESPFNKGDLKEKYYPPRRFRRGGTDPKVKAAMDSGAAGVLMVQNEETSSSSIAARTLSSQRAVNDERPIIPGDRRRISHLDSSGRGSDSIPSIQISRKMADTLLG
;
A
#
# COMPACT_ATOMS: atom_id res chain seq x y z
N MET A 1 76.61 63.65 31.18
CA MET A 1 75.73 62.56 31.67
C MET A 1 74.29 62.91 31.25
N LYS A 2 73.83 62.37 30.12
CA LYS A 2 72.50 62.62 29.54
C LYS A 2 71.59 61.45 29.94
N LYS A 3 70.50 61.72 30.65
CA LYS A 3 69.48 60.70 30.98
C LYS A 3 68.40 60.71 29.89
N ILE A 4 68.29 59.59 29.19
CA ILE A 4 67.32 59.30 28.15
C ILE A 4 66.02 58.85 28.83
N VAL A 5 64.90 59.46 28.44
CA VAL A 5 63.54 59.05 28.81
C VAL A 5 63.17 57.87 27.93
N ILE A 6 62.93 56.70 28.52
CA ILE A 6 62.33 55.54 27.84
C ILE A 6 60.89 55.41 28.32
N LEU A 7 59.98 55.60 27.37
CA LEU A 7 58.54 55.37 27.45
C LEU A 7 58.28 53.86 27.58
N ALA A 8 57.78 53.41 28.73
CA ALA A 8 57.37 52.02 28.93
C ALA A 8 55.90 51.83 28.51
N CYS A 9 55.68 51.18 27.37
CA CYS A 9 54.38 50.67 26.96
C CYS A 9 53.91 49.59 27.95
N VAL A 10 52.90 49.90 28.76
CA VAL A 10 52.17 48.90 29.55
C VAL A 10 51.24 48.15 28.60
N LEU A 11 51.62 46.92 28.27
CA LEU A 11 50.82 45.97 27.51
C LEU A 11 49.69 45.46 28.42
N CYS A 12 48.48 45.98 28.24
CA CYS A 12 47.28 45.45 28.89
C CYS A 12 46.93 44.08 28.27
N LEU A 13 47.28 43.00 28.97
CA LEU A 13 46.79 41.64 28.71
C LEU A 13 45.30 41.57 29.07
N LEU A 14 44.43 41.71 28.06
CA LEU A 14 43.03 41.33 28.16
C LEU A 14 42.93 39.80 28.19
N PRO A 15 42.19 39.19 29.13
CA PRO A 15 41.93 37.76 29.07
C PRO A 15 41.00 37.48 27.88
N LEU A 16 41.50 36.70 26.93
CA LEU A 16 40.74 36.16 25.82
C LEU A 16 39.74 35.14 26.41
N THR A 17 38.54 35.58 26.75
CA THR A 17 37.45 34.67 27.10
C THR A 17 37.07 33.89 25.84
N VAL A 18 37.53 32.65 25.76
CA VAL A 18 37.01 31.65 24.83
C VAL A 18 35.53 31.54 25.13
N LEU A 19 34.69 32.09 24.25
CA LEU A 19 33.26 31.87 24.23
C LEU A 19 33.07 30.40 23.80
N VAL A 20 33.19 29.48 24.76
CA VAL A 20 32.59 28.16 24.64
C VAL A 20 31.10 28.46 24.47
N GLY A 21 30.61 28.32 23.24
CA GLY A 21 29.18 28.38 22.99
C GLY A 21 28.51 27.45 24.00
N GLN A 22 27.64 28.00 24.83
CA GLN A 22 26.71 27.19 25.60
C GLN A 22 25.96 26.36 24.57
N GLN A 23 26.36 25.09 24.39
CA GLN A 23 25.39 24.08 24.08
C GLN A 23 24.36 24.25 25.19
N ASN A 24 23.19 24.79 24.84
CA ASN A 24 22.01 24.61 25.64
C ASN A 24 21.96 23.09 25.88
N GLN A 25 22.36 22.65 27.06
CA GLN A 25 21.90 21.39 27.58
C GLN A 25 20.39 21.62 27.67
N GLU A 26 19.70 21.18 26.63
CA GLU A 26 18.26 21.03 26.63
C GLU A 26 17.98 20.23 27.90
N GLN A 27 17.52 20.94 28.92
CA GLN A 27 17.25 20.39 30.23
C GLN A 27 16.17 19.36 29.96
N THR A 28 16.53 18.07 29.99
CA THR A 28 15.68 16.98 29.53
C THR A 28 14.37 17.06 30.31
N ALA A 29 13.35 17.66 29.69
CA ALA A 29 12.05 17.78 30.28
C ALA A 29 11.60 16.35 30.62
N ASP A 30 11.14 16.15 31.86
CA ASP A 30 10.65 14.83 32.28
C ASP A 30 9.57 14.41 31.28
N PRO A 31 9.81 13.37 30.46
CA PRO A 31 8.91 13.00 29.38
C PRO A 31 7.53 12.57 29.91
N LEU A 32 7.44 12.27 31.21
CA LEU A 32 6.19 11.95 31.88
C LEU A 32 5.25 13.16 32.04
N LYS A 33 5.76 14.39 31.96
CA LYS A 33 4.94 15.61 32.11
C LYS A 33 4.07 15.93 30.90
N ASN A 34 4.32 15.29 29.77
CA ASN A 34 3.59 15.51 28.53
C ASN A 34 2.42 14.53 28.34
N PHE A 35 2.17 13.63 29.29
CA PHE A 35 1.03 12.72 29.22
C PHE A 35 -0.29 13.45 29.51
N SER A 36 -1.26 13.29 28.61
CA SER A 36 -2.65 13.64 28.87
C SER A 36 -3.25 12.56 29.76
N LEU A 37 -3.42 12.86 31.04
CA LEU A 37 -4.09 11.96 31.98
C LEU A 37 -5.61 12.05 31.80
N VAL A 38 -6.32 10.98 32.15
CA VAL A 38 -7.78 10.93 32.13
C VAL A 38 -8.33 11.66 33.36
N ASP A 39 -9.43 12.40 33.18
CA ASP A 39 -10.04 13.21 34.25
C ASP A 39 -10.63 12.36 35.39
N GLU A 40 -11.08 11.14 35.10
CA GLU A 40 -11.67 10.21 36.07
C GLU A 40 -11.05 8.81 35.95
N THR A 41 -10.70 8.21 37.09
CA THR A 41 -10.14 6.85 37.17
C THR A 41 -11.14 5.88 37.80
N VAL A 42 -11.30 4.71 37.17
CA VAL A 42 -12.11 3.60 37.69
C VAL A 42 -11.19 2.66 38.47
N PRO A 43 -11.62 2.14 39.65
CA PRO A 43 -10.82 1.18 40.40
C PRO A 43 -10.57 -0.09 39.56
N VAL A 44 -9.32 -0.53 39.56
CA VAL A 44 -8.88 -1.70 38.80
C VAL A 44 -9.30 -2.97 39.55
N PRO A 45 -9.96 -3.94 38.88
CA PRO A 45 -10.31 -5.22 39.49
C PRO A 45 -9.08 -5.95 40.06
N GLU A 46 -9.21 -6.54 41.26
CA GLU A 46 -8.10 -7.20 41.97
C GLU A 46 -7.38 -8.27 41.13
N ASN A 47 -8.13 -9.01 40.30
CA ASN A 47 -7.60 -10.08 39.46
C ASN A 47 -6.63 -9.61 38.37
N VAL A 48 -6.59 -8.32 38.03
CA VAL A 48 -5.66 -7.74 37.04
C VAL A 48 -4.77 -6.65 37.62
N GLN A 49 -4.91 -6.34 38.91
CA GLN A 49 -4.24 -5.22 39.57
C GLN A 49 -2.71 -5.32 39.50
N VAL A 50 -2.15 -6.53 39.60
CA VAL A 50 -0.71 -6.79 39.48
C VAL A 50 -0.20 -6.41 38.08
N GLY A 51 -0.88 -6.87 37.03
CA GLY A 51 -0.53 -6.54 35.65
C GLY A 51 -0.71 -5.05 35.37
N PHE A 52 -1.80 -4.44 35.83
CA PHE A 52 -2.04 -3.01 35.69
C PHE A 52 -0.91 -2.18 36.33
N SER A 53 -0.49 -2.55 37.55
CA SER A 53 0.55 -1.85 38.30
C SER A 53 1.94 -1.98 37.67
N SER A 54 2.17 -3.02 36.86
CA SER A 54 3.40 -3.21 36.10
C SER A 54 3.51 -2.31 34.85
N ILE A 55 2.42 -1.69 34.41
CA ILE A 55 2.42 -0.81 33.23
C ILE A 55 2.73 0.61 33.71
N THR A 56 3.96 1.07 33.46
CA THR A 56 4.38 2.42 33.83
C THR A 56 4.61 3.30 32.61
N GLY A 57 4.30 4.60 32.72
CA GLY A 57 4.62 5.56 31.67
C GLY A 57 6.11 5.64 31.38
N LYS A 58 6.96 5.42 32.40
CA LYS A 58 8.42 5.43 32.25
C LYS A 58 8.90 4.31 31.33
N ASP A 59 8.37 3.10 31.52
CA ASP A 59 8.71 1.96 30.67
C ASP A 59 8.19 2.16 29.24
N ALA A 60 6.95 2.67 29.09
CA ALA A 60 6.38 2.98 27.79
C ALA A 60 7.22 4.00 26.99
N VAL A 61 7.68 5.07 27.64
CA VAL A 61 8.59 6.06 27.01
C VAL A 61 9.92 5.41 26.65
N ALA A 62 10.47 4.57 27.52
CA ALA A 62 11.75 3.90 27.25
C ALA A 62 11.66 2.96 26.03
N TYR A 63 10.59 2.16 25.92
CA TYR A 63 10.35 1.28 24.78
C TYR A 63 10.14 2.08 23.50
N LEU A 64 9.33 3.15 23.57
CA LEU A 64 9.09 4.01 22.42
C LEU A 64 10.39 4.64 21.94
N LYS A 65 11.18 5.23 22.85
CA LYS A 65 12.44 5.89 22.54
C LYS A 65 13.39 4.98 21.77
N PHE A 66 13.52 3.72 22.17
CA PHE A 66 14.36 2.77 21.47
C PHE A 66 13.81 2.40 20.08
N ILE A 67 12.52 2.08 19.98
CA ILE A 67 11.90 1.64 18.72
C ILE A 67 11.78 2.80 17.70
N SER A 68 11.76 4.05 18.18
CA SER A 68 11.73 5.26 17.36
C SER A 68 13.10 5.90 17.16
N ASP A 69 14.18 5.28 17.62
CA ASP A 69 15.52 5.85 17.51
C ASP A 69 15.99 5.90 16.05
N ASP A 70 16.78 6.91 15.70
CA ASP A 70 17.36 7.07 14.37
C ASP A 70 18.25 5.89 13.97
N LEU A 71 18.80 5.16 14.94
CA LEU A 71 19.52 3.90 14.72
C LEU A 71 18.70 2.83 13.98
N MET A 72 17.37 2.94 13.99
CA MET A 72 16.52 2.05 13.21
C MET A 72 16.52 2.44 11.72
N GLU A 73 16.84 3.67 11.35
CA GLU A 73 16.76 4.18 9.95
C GLU A 73 15.37 3.98 9.31
N GLY A 74 14.33 3.78 10.12
CA GLY A 74 12.98 3.40 9.70
C GLY A 74 12.66 1.92 9.95
N ARG A 75 11.38 1.55 9.81
CA ARG A 75 10.91 0.18 10.08
C ARG A 75 9.98 -0.31 8.97
N GLU A 76 10.37 -0.01 7.74
CA GLU A 76 9.67 -0.57 6.57
C GLU A 76 9.83 -2.09 6.53
N THR A 77 8.83 -2.80 5.99
CA THR A 77 8.87 -4.24 5.81
C THR A 77 10.18 -4.68 5.15
N ALA A 78 10.84 -5.68 5.74
CA ALA A 78 12.13 -6.23 5.33
C ALA A 78 13.33 -5.27 5.38
N SER A 79 13.21 -4.11 6.05
CA SER A 79 14.37 -3.26 6.38
C SER A 79 15.19 -3.82 7.55
N ASP A 80 16.43 -3.33 7.67
CA ASP A 80 17.32 -3.71 8.77
C ASP A 80 16.79 -3.19 10.12
N GLY A 81 16.30 -1.94 10.16
CA GLY A 81 15.63 -1.38 11.32
C GLY A 81 14.40 -2.15 11.77
N TYR A 82 13.59 -2.65 10.84
CA TYR A 82 12.49 -3.54 11.18
C TYR A 82 13.00 -4.83 11.84
N SER A 83 14.09 -5.41 11.32
CA SER A 83 14.69 -6.63 11.86
C SER A 83 15.21 -6.43 13.28
N ILE A 84 15.88 -5.30 13.55
CA ILE A 84 16.35 -4.92 14.89
C ILE A 84 15.17 -4.73 15.84
N ALA A 85 14.14 -3.99 15.42
CA ALA A 85 12.95 -3.76 16.23
C ALA A 85 12.17 -5.06 16.53
N ALA A 86 12.08 -5.97 15.57
CA ALA A 86 11.44 -7.28 15.74
C ALA A 86 12.25 -8.15 16.72
N LEU A 87 13.58 -8.15 16.64
CA LEU A 87 14.45 -8.84 17.59
C LEU A 87 14.33 -8.28 19.00
N TYR A 88 14.25 -6.95 19.14
CA TYR A 88 14.00 -6.30 20.42
C TYR A 88 12.67 -6.76 21.03
N ALA A 89 11.58 -6.73 20.26
CA ALA A 89 10.28 -7.20 20.73
C ALA A 89 10.29 -8.68 21.15
N ALA A 90 10.94 -9.55 20.35
CA ALA A 90 11.11 -10.97 20.69
C ALA A 90 11.90 -11.15 22.00
N THR A 91 12.95 -10.35 22.22
CA THR A 91 13.76 -10.39 23.44
C THR A 91 12.95 -9.96 24.66
N MET A 92 12.10 -8.93 24.52
CA MET A 92 11.20 -8.50 25.60
C MET A 92 10.17 -9.58 25.94
N PHE A 93 9.61 -10.26 24.94
CA PHE A 93 8.72 -11.40 25.15
C PHE A 93 9.41 -12.54 25.90
N GLU A 94 10.66 -12.86 25.53
CA GLU A 94 11.44 -13.87 26.24
C GLU A 94 11.73 -13.47 27.69
N LEU A 95 12.11 -12.21 27.93
CA LEU A 95 12.34 -11.67 29.27
C LEU A 95 11.08 -11.74 30.14
N TRP A 96 9.91 -11.55 29.55
CA TRP A 96 8.62 -11.67 30.24
C TRP A 96 8.12 -13.12 30.35
N GLY A 97 8.88 -14.10 29.85
CA GLY A 97 8.54 -15.52 29.93
C GLY A 97 7.40 -15.95 29.00
N VAL A 98 7.09 -15.15 27.98
CA VAL A 98 6.10 -15.50 26.95
C VAL A 98 6.63 -16.67 26.15
N LYS A 99 5.84 -17.73 25.96
CA LYS A 99 6.28 -18.89 25.17
C LYS A 99 6.12 -18.59 23.68
N PRO A 100 7.13 -18.84 22.84
CA PRO A 100 7.00 -18.67 21.40
C PRO A 100 5.97 -19.65 20.84
N LEU A 101 5.08 -19.15 19.97
CA LEU A 101 4.08 -19.98 19.30
C LEU A 101 4.67 -20.65 18.04
N GLY A 102 5.57 -19.95 17.34
CA GLY A 102 6.09 -20.36 16.03
C GLY A 102 5.05 -20.30 14.92
N ASP A 103 5.50 -20.64 13.71
CA ASP A 103 4.62 -20.85 12.57
C ASP A 103 3.78 -22.13 12.78
N PRO A 104 2.49 -22.13 12.40
CA PRO A 104 1.67 -23.32 12.52
C PRO A 104 2.18 -24.40 11.55
N GLU A 105 2.38 -25.62 12.06
CA GLU A 105 2.81 -26.80 11.27
C GLU A 105 1.78 -27.18 10.19
N ARG A 106 0.53 -26.72 10.33
CA ARG A 106 -0.54 -26.88 9.34
C ARG A 106 -1.31 -25.57 9.20
N PRO A 107 -1.69 -25.15 7.97
CA PRO A 107 -2.56 -24.00 7.79
C PRO A 107 -3.84 -24.24 8.59
N ALA A 108 -4.22 -23.27 9.43
CA ALA A 108 -5.34 -23.40 10.35
C ALA A 108 -6.67 -23.58 9.59
N ILE A 109 -7.08 -24.83 9.37
CA ILE A 109 -8.44 -25.17 8.95
C ILE A 109 -9.28 -25.26 10.22
N GLY A 110 -9.71 -24.12 10.75
CA GLY A 110 -10.60 -24.13 11.91
C GLY A 110 -10.67 -22.81 12.67
N GLY A 111 -11.65 -21.98 12.30
CA GLY A 111 -12.18 -20.93 13.18
C GLY A 111 -11.68 -19.52 12.88
N ARG A 112 -12.60 -18.68 12.38
CA ARG A 112 -12.50 -17.23 12.15
C ARG A 112 -11.58 -16.76 11.01
N MET A 113 -12.20 -16.55 9.85
CA MET A 113 -12.06 -15.39 8.97
C MET A 113 -10.68 -14.71 8.88
N MET A 114 -9.61 -15.49 8.68
CA MET A 114 -8.40 -14.97 8.05
C MET A 114 -8.47 -15.36 6.58
N MET A 115 -8.54 -14.36 5.70
CA MET A 115 -8.63 -14.51 4.23
C MET A 115 -7.37 -15.14 3.59
N MET A 116 -6.44 -15.64 4.40
CA MET A 116 -5.27 -16.40 3.94
C MET A 116 -4.82 -17.30 5.11
N PRO A 117 -4.77 -18.63 4.97
CA PRO A 117 -4.02 -19.45 5.91
C PRO A 117 -2.54 -19.04 5.82
N PRO A 118 -1.84 -18.82 6.95
CA PRO A 118 -0.41 -18.64 6.89
C PRO A 118 0.24 -19.88 6.25
N PRO A 119 1.32 -19.72 5.47
CA PRO A 119 2.04 -20.84 4.92
C PRO A 119 2.46 -21.79 6.05
N ALA A 120 2.37 -23.10 5.80
CA ALA A 120 2.82 -24.09 6.76
C ALA A 120 4.31 -23.85 7.07
N ALA A 121 4.68 -23.93 8.34
CA ALA A 121 6.07 -23.92 8.73
C ALA A 121 6.83 -25.06 8.01
N PRO A 122 8.10 -24.88 7.63
CA PRO A 122 8.94 -26.00 7.20
C PRO A 122 8.90 -27.12 8.25
N SER A 123 8.73 -28.37 7.81
CA SER A 123 8.76 -29.54 8.69
C SER A 123 10.06 -29.50 9.53
N ASN A 124 9.93 -29.43 10.85
CA ASN A 124 10.99 -29.23 11.87
C ASN A 124 11.38 -27.77 12.25
N SER A 125 10.54 -26.76 12.01
CA SER A 125 10.79 -25.42 12.56
C SER A 125 10.71 -25.42 14.10
N LYS A 126 11.78 -24.98 14.77
CA LYS A 126 11.73 -24.69 16.22
C LYS A 126 10.71 -23.56 16.47
N LYS A 127 9.93 -23.66 17.55
CA LYS A 127 9.03 -22.58 17.98
C LYS A 127 9.86 -21.30 18.18
N SER A 128 9.43 -20.21 17.55
CA SER A 128 10.09 -18.90 17.63
C SER A 128 9.04 -17.80 17.81
N TYR A 129 9.50 -16.58 18.11
CA TYR A 129 8.65 -15.38 18.14
C TYR A 129 8.40 -14.79 16.74
N PHE A 130 8.95 -15.41 15.70
CA PHE A 130 8.90 -14.90 14.33
C PHE A 130 7.96 -15.74 13.47
N GLN A 131 7.28 -15.04 12.55
CA GLN A 131 6.48 -15.66 11.51
C GLN A 131 7.23 -15.59 10.18
N ASN A 132 7.41 -16.72 9.50
CA ASN A 132 7.99 -16.73 8.16
C ASN A 132 6.92 -16.46 7.11
N ILE A 133 7.06 -15.33 6.41
CA ILE A 133 6.16 -14.95 5.32
C ILE A 133 7.00 -14.83 4.04
N PRO A 134 6.71 -15.63 2.99
CA PRO A 134 7.39 -15.48 1.72
C PRO A 134 6.90 -14.22 1.03
N PHE A 135 7.85 -13.39 0.62
CA PHE A 135 7.63 -12.20 -0.19
C PHE A 135 8.38 -12.31 -1.50
N LYS A 136 7.89 -11.62 -2.53
CA LYS A 136 8.61 -11.34 -3.77
C LYS A 136 9.04 -9.88 -3.80
N GLU A 137 10.26 -9.64 -4.26
CA GLU A 137 10.78 -8.31 -4.53
C GLU A 137 10.57 -7.94 -6.00
N ILE A 138 10.07 -6.74 -6.23
CA ILE A 138 9.82 -6.17 -7.56
C ILE A 138 10.99 -5.23 -7.88
N LEU A 139 11.97 -5.73 -8.62
CA LEU A 139 13.17 -4.98 -9.03
C LEU A 139 12.84 -3.95 -10.10
N SER A 140 12.01 -4.34 -11.07
CA SER A 140 11.48 -3.46 -12.11
C SER A 140 10.06 -3.89 -12.47
N SER A 141 9.31 -2.94 -13.03
CA SER A 141 7.98 -3.18 -13.56
C SER A 141 7.93 -2.52 -14.92
N GLU A 142 7.86 -3.34 -15.96
CA GLU A 142 7.72 -2.89 -17.34
C GLU A 142 6.41 -3.43 -17.90
N SER A 143 5.67 -2.58 -18.60
CA SER A 143 4.48 -2.99 -19.31
C SER A 143 4.51 -2.41 -20.72
N SER A 144 3.97 -3.15 -21.68
CA SER A 144 3.76 -2.64 -23.03
C SER A 144 2.42 -3.13 -23.56
N VAL A 145 1.68 -2.23 -24.20
CA VAL A 145 0.42 -2.57 -24.86
C VAL A 145 0.49 -2.07 -26.30
N LYS A 146 0.12 -2.95 -27.23
CA LYS A 146 0.09 -2.66 -28.67
C LYS A 146 -1.21 -3.20 -29.26
N ALA A 147 -1.94 -2.35 -29.97
CA ALA A 147 -3.08 -2.77 -30.78
C ALA A 147 -2.65 -2.96 -32.24
N VAL A 148 -3.22 -3.96 -32.89
CA VAL A 148 -2.96 -4.31 -34.29
C VAL A 148 -4.28 -4.52 -35.00
N TRP A 149 -4.53 -3.74 -36.05
CA TRP A 149 -5.65 -3.90 -36.96
C TRP A 149 -5.16 -4.56 -38.23
N LYS A 150 -5.90 -5.56 -38.72
CA LYS A 150 -5.60 -6.27 -39.96
C LYS A 150 -6.80 -6.20 -40.90
N LYS A 151 -6.56 -5.85 -42.16
CA LYS A 151 -7.55 -5.87 -43.24
C LYS A 151 -6.89 -6.47 -44.49
N GLY A 152 -7.09 -7.78 -44.70
CA GLY A 152 -6.29 -8.53 -45.67
C GLY A 152 -4.82 -8.51 -45.28
N ASP A 153 -3.94 -8.13 -46.22
CA ASP A 153 -2.50 -8.01 -45.99
C ASP A 153 -2.07 -6.69 -45.33
N LEU A 154 -2.98 -5.72 -45.25
CA LEU A 154 -2.69 -4.43 -44.61
C LEU A 154 -2.76 -4.59 -43.09
N SER A 155 -1.72 -4.11 -42.40
CA SER A 155 -1.71 -4.01 -40.94
C SER A 155 -1.37 -2.60 -40.49
N ARG A 156 -2.12 -2.13 -39.49
CA ARG A 156 -1.82 -0.90 -38.74
C ARG A 156 -1.55 -1.30 -37.30
N SER A 157 -0.59 -0.67 -36.65
CA SER A 157 -0.38 -0.86 -35.23
C SER A 157 -0.10 0.42 -34.49
N ILE A 158 -0.56 0.48 -33.25
CA ILE A 158 -0.36 1.61 -32.34
C ILE A 158 0.13 1.06 -31.00
N ALA A 159 1.19 1.66 -30.46
CA ALA A 159 1.65 1.41 -29.10
C ALA A 159 1.02 2.42 -28.15
N PHE A 160 0.76 1.99 -26.92
CA PHE A 160 0.19 2.82 -25.86
C PHE A 160 1.19 2.98 -24.72
N HIS A 161 1.10 4.09 -24.01
CA HIS A 161 2.01 4.43 -22.92
C HIS A 161 1.38 4.18 -21.56
N GLU A 162 2.09 3.44 -20.70
CA GLU A 162 1.69 3.27 -19.30
C GLU A 162 1.63 4.62 -18.59
N ASN A 163 0.68 4.78 -17.68
CA ASN A 163 0.39 6.00 -16.91
C ASN A 163 -0.19 7.18 -17.71
N GLU A 164 -0.36 7.03 -19.02
CA GLU A 164 -1.07 7.97 -19.88
C GLU A 164 -2.32 7.31 -20.48
N ASP A 165 -2.12 6.21 -21.20
CA ASP A 165 -3.16 5.47 -21.91
C ASP A 165 -3.75 4.34 -21.08
N TYR A 166 -2.95 3.71 -20.21
CA TYR A 166 -3.40 2.63 -19.35
C TYR A 166 -2.63 2.55 -18.04
N THR A 167 -3.15 1.80 -17.07
CA THR A 167 -2.43 1.47 -15.83
C THR A 167 -2.53 -0.02 -15.51
N TYR A 168 -1.40 -0.60 -15.12
CA TYR A 168 -1.28 -2.00 -14.73
C TYR A 168 -0.77 -2.09 -13.28
N TYR A 169 -1.54 -2.77 -12.42
CA TYR A 169 -1.22 -2.89 -10.99
C TYR A 169 -0.79 -4.30 -10.57
N ALA A 170 -0.76 -5.26 -11.49
CA ALA A 170 -0.33 -6.61 -11.16
C ALA A 170 1.20 -6.73 -11.21
N SER A 171 1.73 -7.64 -10.39
CA SER A 171 3.17 -7.87 -10.21
C SER A 171 3.61 -9.21 -10.82
N ASP A 172 2.75 -9.82 -11.64
CA ASP A 172 3.03 -11.07 -12.33
C ASP A 172 3.43 -10.78 -13.78
N THR A 173 4.45 -11.49 -14.25
CA THR A 173 4.89 -11.46 -15.63
C THR A 173 3.91 -12.25 -16.49
N GLN A 174 3.24 -11.57 -17.41
CA GLN A 174 2.31 -12.20 -18.35
C GLN A 174 2.38 -11.51 -19.71
N SER A 175 2.13 -12.29 -20.77
CA SER A 175 1.95 -11.78 -22.12
C SER A 175 0.75 -12.46 -22.74
N LEU A 176 -0.20 -11.67 -23.24
CA LEU A 176 -1.45 -12.17 -23.80
C LEU A 176 -1.81 -11.36 -25.04
N THR A 177 -2.20 -12.06 -26.10
CA THR A 177 -2.71 -11.47 -27.34
C THR A 177 -4.05 -12.09 -27.66
N ALA A 178 -5.07 -11.25 -27.79
CA ALA A 178 -6.43 -11.68 -28.12
C ALA A 178 -7.16 -10.57 -28.89
N PRO A 179 -8.22 -10.90 -29.66
CA PRO A 179 -9.10 -9.90 -30.24
C PRO A 179 -9.79 -9.08 -29.15
N VAL A 180 -10.20 -7.85 -29.46
CA VAL A 180 -10.94 -6.97 -28.55
C VAL A 180 -12.41 -6.92 -28.97
N VAL A 181 -13.33 -6.92 -28.02
CA VAL A 181 -14.77 -6.76 -28.24
C VAL A 181 -15.38 -5.82 -27.21
N PHE A 182 -16.24 -4.90 -27.65
CA PHE A 182 -16.94 -3.97 -26.76
C PHE A 182 -18.24 -4.56 -26.23
N VAL A 183 -18.47 -4.46 -24.92
CA VAL A 183 -19.66 -5.02 -24.24
C VAL A 183 -20.40 -3.96 -23.41
N GLY A 184 -20.33 -2.68 -23.77
CA GLY A 184 -21.01 -1.65 -22.98
C GLY A 184 -20.46 -1.55 -21.56
N TYR A 185 -21.27 -1.82 -20.54
CA TYR A 185 -20.88 -1.74 -19.12
C TYR A 185 -20.37 -3.07 -18.53
N GLY A 186 -20.47 -4.17 -19.28
CA GLY A 186 -20.08 -5.52 -18.84
C GLY A 186 -20.95 -6.02 -17.69
N ILE A 187 -22.25 -5.67 -17.69
CA ILE A 187 -23.18 -6.03 -16.63
C ILE A 187 -24.10 -7.17 -17.07
N GLN A 188 -24.21 -8.18 -16.20
CA GLN A 188 -25.27 -9.18 -16.22
C GLN A 188 -26.11 -9.05 -14.94
N GLU A 189 -27.33 -8.58 -15.10
CA GLU A 189 -28.27 -8.35 -14.00
C GLU A 189 -29.66 -8.93 -14.37
N PRO A 190 -29.91 -10.21 -14.03
CA PRO A 190 -31.16 -10.88 -14.34
C PRO A 190 -32.40 -10.18 -13.75
N SER A 191 -32.26 -9.56 -12.56
CA SER A 191 -33.35 -8.83 -11.90
C SER A 191 -33.87 -7.65 -12.73
N LEU A 192 -33.01 -7.07 -13.58
CA LEU A 192 -33.35 -5.98 -14.50
C LEU A 192 -33.53 -6.44 -15.94
N LYS A 193 -33.39 -7.74 -16.23
CA LYS A 193 -33.29 -8.29 -17.60
C LYS A 193 -32.21 -7.58 -18.43
N PHE A 194 -31.13 -7.17 -17.77
CA PHE A 194 -30.02 -6.43 -18.37
C PHE A 194 -28.85 -7.37 -18.58
N ASP A 195 -28.45 -7.58 -19.83
CA ASP A 195 -27.34 -8.46 -20.18
C ASP A 195 -26.57 -7.86 -21.36
N ASP A 196 -25.44 -7.25 -21.04
CA ASP A 196 -24.52 -6.63 -22.00
C ASP A 196 -23.76 -7.65 -22.88
N TYR A 197 -23.75 -8.94 -22.50
CA TYR A 197 -23.07 -10.00 -23.24
C TYR A 197 -23.99 -10.68 -24.25
N LYS A 198 -25.29 -10.36 -24.22
CA LYS A 198 -26.29 -10.99 -25.07
C LYS A 198 -25.95 -10.81 -26.55
N ASN A 199 -25.83 -11.92 -27.27
CA ASN A 199 -25.46 -12.00 -28.69
C ASN A 199 -24.03 -11.54 -29.02
N ILE A 200 -23.13 -11.49 -28.03
CA ILE A 200 -21.72 -11.13 -28.24
C ILE A 200 -20.84 -12.34 -27.91
N ASP A 201 -20.03 -12.79 -28.86
CA ASP A 201 -19.01 -13.81 -28.61
C ASP A 201 -17.78 -13.18 -27.96
N VAL A 202 -17.59 -13.41 -26.67
CA VAL A 202 -16.46 -12.90 -25.88
C VAL A 202 -15.41 -13.96 -25.57
N LYS A 203 -15.64 -15.22 -25.97
CA LYS A 203 -14.81 -16.35 -25.55
C LYS A 203 -13.38 -16.20 -26.09
N GLY A 204 -12.40 -16.17 -25.19
CA GLY A 204 -10.99 -16.00 -25.54
C GLY A 204 -10.62 -14.60 -26.05
N LYS A 205 -11.48 -13.59 -25.87
CA LYS A 205 -11.25 -12.20 -26.30
C LYS A 205 -11.03 -11.27 -25.12
N PHE A 206 -10.34 -10.16 -25.36
CA PHE A 206 -10.35 -9.02 -24.46
C PHE A 206 -11.70 -8.32 -24.54
N VAL A 207 -12.31 -8.13 -23.38
CA VAL A 207 -13.58 -7.43 -23.25
C VAL A 207 -13.31 -5.98 -22.87
N LEU A 208 -13.70 -5.05 -23.75
CA LEU A 208 -13.67 -3.61 -23.52
C LEU A 208 -15.00 -3.18 -22.91
N MET A 209 -14.95 -2.62 -21.70
CA MET A 209 -16.16 -2.20 -20.98
C MET A 209 -15.97 -0.90 -20.20
N LEU A 210 -17.07 -0.20 -19.97
CA LEU A 210 -17.12 1.05 -19.22
C LEU A 210 -17.08 0.78 -17.71
N SER A 211 -16.29 1.58 -16.98
CA SER A 211 -16.17 1.49 -15.52
C SER A 211 -17.45 1.82 -14.75
N GLU A 212 -18.33 2.63 -15.34
CA GLU A 212 -19.59 3.12 -14.74
C GLU A 212 -20.75 2.14 -14.96
N ALA A 213 -21.95 2.45 -14.51
CA ALA A 213 -23.16 1.68 -14.77
C ALA A 213 -24.20 2.58 -15.48
N PRO A 214 -25.20 1.98 -16.17
CA PRO A 214 -26.22 2.74 -16.88
C PRO A 214 -26.88 3.80 -16.01
N GLY A 215 -27.02 5.02 -16.55
CA GLY A 215 -27.70 6.13 -15.89
C GLY A 215 -27.00 6.64 -14.63
N LYS A 216 -25.66 6.61 -14.58
CA LYS A 216 -24.87 7.16 -13.46
C LYS A 216 -25.33 8.56 -13.03
N ASP A 217 -25.55 9.45 -13.99
CA ASP A 217 -25.98 10.84 -13.72
C ASP A 217 -27.49 10.98 -13.47
N ASN A 218 -28.25 9.88 -13.55
CA ASN A 218 -29.68 9.83 -13.29
C ASN A 218 -29.95 9.19 -11.91
N PRO A 219 -30.39 9.95 -10.90
CA PRO A 219 -30.76 9.42 -9.59
C PRO A 219 -31.83 8.32 -9.65
N GLU A 220 -32.67 8.31 -10.69
CA GLU A 220 -33.71 7.31 -10.88
C GLU A 220 -33.21 5.98 -11.43
N SER A 221 -31.95 5.91 -11.87
CA SER A 221 -31.36 4.66 -12.37
C SER A 221 -31.46 3.55 -11.30
N PRO A 222 -31.92 2.33 -11.66
CA PRO A 222 -31.90 1.19 -10.76
C PRO A 222 -30.51 0.91 -10.18
N PHE A 223 -29.44 1.18 -10.95
CA PHE A 223 -28.05 1.01 -10.52
C PHE A 223 -27.58 2.05 -9.49
N ASN A 224 -28.37 3.11 -9.27
CA ASN A 224 -28.11 4.14 -8.27
C ASN A 224 -28.93 3.94 -6.98
N LYS A 225 -29.61 2.80 -6.82
CA LYS A 225 -30.51 2.49 -5.70
C LYS A 225 -30.17 1.15 -5.04
N GLY A 226 -30.37 1.07 -3.72
CA GLY A 226 -30.32 -0.15 -2.91
C GLY A 226 -29.10 -1.05 -3.18
N ASP A 227 -29.36 -2.37 -3.21
CA ASP A 227 -28.36 -3.42 -3.37
C ASP A 227 -27.55 -3.30 -4.68
N LEU A 228 -28.16 -2.80 -5.76
CA LEU A 228 -27.46 -2.63 -7.04
C LEU A 228 -26.41 -1.52 -6.97
N LYS A 229 -26.69 -0.43 -6.23
CA LYS A 229 -25.70 0.60 -5.98
C LYS A 229 -24.53 0.06 -5.17
N GLU A 230 -24.81 -0.73 -4.14
CA GLU A 230 -23.75 -1.33 -3.32
C GLU A 230 -22.91 -2.33 -4.13
N LYS A 231 -23.54 -3.09 -5.03
CA LYS A 231 -22.88 -4.06 -5.93
C LYS A 231 -21.97 -3.39 -6.96
N TYR A 232 -22.46 -2.37 -7.68
CA TYR A 232 -21.73 -1.77 -8.80
C TYR A 232 -20.97 -0.48 -8.45
N TYR A 233 -21.28 0.14 -7.30
CA TYR A 233 -20.60 1.32 -6.76
C TYR A 233 -20.30 1.19 -5.26
N PRO A 234 -19.58 0.15 -4.82
CA PRO A 234 -19.31 -0.06 -3.40
C PRO A 234 -18.51 1.13 -2.83
N PRO A 235 -18.91 1.67 -1.66
CA PRO A 235 -18.13 2.71 -0.99
C PRO A 235 -16.70 2.20 -0.72
N ARG A 236 -15.70 3.08 -0.73
CA ARG A 236 -14.28 2.70 -0.54
C ARG A 236 -14.03 1.83 0.70
N ARG A 237 -14.79 2.01 1.78
CA ARG A 237 -14.69 1.22 3.02
C ARG A 237 -15.19 -0.23 2.89
N PHE A 238 -16.04 -0.51 1.91
CA PHE A 238 -16.62 -1.83 1.64
C PHE A 238 -16.01 -2.53 0.43
N ARG A 239 -14.95 -1.97 -0.18
CA ARG A 239 -14.08 -2.68 -1.14
C ARG A 239 -13.19 -3.70 -0.39
N ARG A 240 -13.81 -4.63 0.34
CA ARG A 240 -13.11 -5.70 1.06
C ARG A 240 -13.20 -6.97 0.21
N GLY A 241 -12.05 -7.41 -0.31
CA GLY A 241 -11.79 -8.75 -0.85
C GLY A 241 -12.91 -9.41 -1.65
N GLY A 242 -12.83 -9.29 -2.99
CA GLY A 242 -13.72 -9.99 -3.93
C GLY A 242 -13.46 -9.52 -5.36
N THR A 243 -13.69 -10.38 -6.35
CA THR A 243 -13.60 -10.00 -7.77
C THR A 243 -14.73 -9.04 -8.11
N ASP A 244 -14.40 -7.92 -8.76
CA ASP A 244 -15.39 -6.95 -9.27
C ASP A 244 -16.50 -7.69 -10.03
N PRO A 245 -17.80 -7.44 -9.76
CA PRO A 245 -18.89 -8.20 -10.36
C PRO A 245 -18.88 -8.17 -11.90
N LYS A 246 -18.37 -7.10 -12.52
CA LYS A 246 -18.22 -7.02 -13.97
C LYS A 246 -17.06 -7.87 -14.48
N VAL A 247 -15.94 -7.86 -13.76
CA VAL A 247 -14.80 -8.73 -14.08
C VAL A 247 -15.19 -10.20 -13.91
N LYS A 248 -16.00 -10.51 -12.89
CA LYS A 248 -16.58 -11.83 -12.70
C LYS A 248 -17.50 -12.22 -13.87
N ALA A 249 -18.41 -11.35 -14.29
CA ALA A 249 -19.28 -11.63 -15.45
C ALA A 249 -18.49 -11.87 -16.74
N ALA A 250 -17.43 -11.09 -16.99
CA ALA A 250 -16.53 -11.29 -18.13
C ALA A 250 -15.82 -12.65 -18.05
N MET A 251 -15.32 -13.01 -16.87
CA MET A 251 -14.65 -14.29 -16.63
C MET A 251 -15.61 -15.48 -16.81
N ASP A 252 -16.80 -15.42 -16.22
CA ASP A 252 -17.83 -16.46 -16.32
C ASP A 252 -18.31 -16.62 -17.77
N SER A 253 -18.25 -15.54 -18.58
CA SER A 253 -18.53 -15.56 -20.02
C SER A 253 -17.35 -16.05 -20.89
N GLY A 254 -16.19 -16.34 -20.29
CA GLY A 254 -15.02 -16.90 -20.97
C GLY A 254 -14.09 -15.86 -21.61
N ALA A 255 -14.14 -14.60 -21.18
CA ALA A 255 -13.21 -13.56 -21.65
C ALA A 255 -11.76 -13.91 -21.28
N ALA A 256 -10.82 -13.58 -22.17
CA ALA A 256 -9.38 -13.73 -21.91
C ALA A 256 -8.83 -12.61 -21.00
N GLY A 257 -9.50 -11.46 -20.97
CA GLY A 257 -9.13 -10.34 -20.11
C GLY A 257 -10.07 -9.16 -20.27
N VAL A 258 -9.84 -8.12 -19.49
CA VAL A 258 -10.68 -6.93 -19.39
C VAL A 258 -9.87 -5.67 -19.67
N LEU A 259 -10.43 -4.80 -20.52
CA LEU A 259 -10.00 -3.44 -20.72
C LEU A 259 -11.08 -2.52 -20.14
N MET A 260 -10.83 -1.98 -18.95
CA MET A 260 -11.79 -1.14 -18.22
C MET A 260 -11.60 0.33 -18.58
N VAL A 261 -12.54 0.91 -19.30
CA VAL A 261 -12.51 2.30 -19.74
C VAL A 261 -12.86 3.24 -18.59
N GLN A 262 -11.98 4.18 -18.28
CA GLN A 262 -12.28 5.29 -17.39
C GLN A 262 -13.03 6.37 -18.18
N ASN A 263 -14.33 6.51 -17.90
CA ASN A 263 -15.22 7.39 -18.67
C ASN A 263 -15.07 8.87 -18.26
N GLU A 264 -14.67 9.17 -17.02
CA GLU A 264 -14.52 10.55 -16.55
C GLU A 264 -13.19 11.18 -16.99
N GLU A 265 -13.25 12.22 -17.81
CA GLU A 265 -12.14 13.13 -18.11
C GLU A 265 -12.25 14.44 -17.31
N THR A 266 -12.26 14.37 -15.97
CA THR A 266 -11.95 15.54 -15.16
C THR A 266 -10.44 15.59 -14.89
N SER A 267 -9.90 16.79 -14.62
CA SER A 267 -8.48 17.01 -14.32
C SER A 267 -7.98 16.25 -13.09
N SER A 268 -8.85 15.61 -12.31
CA SER A 268 -8.51 14.75 -11.16
C SER A 268 -8.81 13.26 -11.41
N SER A 269 -9.55 12.91 -12.48
CA SER A 269 -9.99 11.54 -12.76
C SER A 269 -9.25 10.87 -13.91
N SER A 270 -8.58 11.62 -14.79
CA SER A 270 -7.81 11.02 -15.89
C SER A 270 -6.61 10.21 -15.38
N ILE A 271 -6.21 9.17 -16.12
CA ILE A 271 -5.07 8.33 -15.76
C ILE A 271 -3.81 9.18 -15.59
N ALA A 272 -3.50 10.05 -16.55
CA ALA A 272 -2.36 10.96 -16.48
C ALA A 272 -2.42 11.89 -15.24
N ALA A 273 -3.57 12.48 -14.95
CA ALA A 273 -3.71 13.34 -13.78
C ALA A 273 -3.56 12.58 -12.47
N ARG A 274 -4.11 11.35 -12.38
CA ARG A 274 -3.92 10.49 -11.21
C ARG A 274 -2.46 10.14 -11.02
N THR A 275 -1.75 9.77 -12.08
CA THR A 275 -0.31 9.49 -12.02
C THR A 275 0.44 10.70 -11.47
N LEU A 276 0.22 11.89 -12.04
CA LEU A 276 0.89 13.12 -11.63
C LEU A 276 0.54 13.52 -10.19
N SER A 277 -0.73 13.41 -9.78
CA SER A 277 -1.17 13.70 -8.40
C SER A 277 -0.74 12.64 -7.38
N SER A 278 -0.44 11.41 -7.84
CA SER A 278 -0.01 10.30 -7.00
C SER A 278 1.47 10.28 -6.70
N GLN A 279 2.26 11.21 -7.28
CA GLN A 279 3.58 11.55 -6.76
C GLN A 279 3.39 12.11 -5.34
N ARG A 280 3.35 11.19 -4.37
CA ARG A 280 3.19 11.52 -2.95
C ARG A 280 4.23 12.57 -2.62
N ALA A 281 3.80 13.65 -1.98
CA ALA A 281 4.72 14.53 -1.26
C ALA A 281 5.69 13.65 -0.46
N VAL A 282 6.98 13.92 -0.62
CA VAL A 282 8.01 13.27 0.20
C VAL A 282 7.59 13.58 1.64
N ASN A 283 7.31 12.54 2.43
CA ASN A 283 6.89 12.75 3.81
C ASN A 283 8.15 13.16 4.58
N ASP A 284 8.13 14.35 5.18
CA ASP A 284 9.26 14.93 5.92
C ASP A 284 9.66 14.10 7.15
N GLU A 285 8.77 13.20 7.61
CA GLU A 285 9.02 12.23 8.69
C GLU A 285 9.73 10.95 8.22
N ARG A 286 10.37 10.97 7.04
CA ARG A 286 11.10 9.81 6.52
C ARG A 286 12.59 9.93 6.80
N PRO A 287 13.21 8.93 7.44
CA PRO A 287 14.65 8.78 7.35
C PRO A 287 15.04 8.73 5.86
N ILE A 288 16.05 9.52 5.48
CA ILE A 288 16.65 9.48 4.15
C ILE A 288 17.47 8.19 4.10
N ILE A 289 16.83 7.06 3.84
CA ILE A 289 17.55 5.83 3.50
C ILE A 289 18.19 6.08 2.13
N PRO A 290 19.53 6.08 2.00
CA PRO A 290 20.16 6.24 0.71
C PRO A 290 19.89 4.99 -0.14
N GLY A 291 19.12 5.12 -1.22
CA GLY A 291 18.92 4.05 -2.21
C GLY A 291 17.50 3.90 -2.71
N ASP A 292 17.33 3.01 -3.70
CA ASP A 292 16.02 2.67 -4.25
C ASP A 292 15.20 1.87 -3.23
N ARG A 293 13.94 2.27 -3.06
CA ARG A 293 13.03 1.59 -2.14
C ARG A 293 12.72 0.18 -2.66
N ARG A 294 13.00 -0.85 -1.85
CA ARG A 294 12.60 -2.23 -2.15
C ARG A 294 11.08 -2.33 -2.22
N ARG A 295 10.55 -2.61 -3.41
CA ARG A 295 9.12 -2.86 -3.59
C ARG A 295 8.85 -4.33 -3.33
N ILE A 296 8.13 -4.62 -2.26
CA ILE A 296 7.88 -5.98 -1.81
C ILE A 296 6.39 -6.29 -1.91
N SER A 297 6.06 -7.50 -2.34
CA SER A 297 4.69 -8.00 -2.48
C SER A 297 4.60 -9.43 -1.92
N HIS A 298 3.43 -9.86 -1.46
CA HIS A 298 3.28 -11.28 -1.08
C HIS A 298 3.45 -12.19 -2.31
N LEU A 299 3.89 -13.43 -2.08
CA LEU A 299 4.09 -14.39 -3.17
C LEU A 299 2.79 -14.65 -3.97
N ASP A 300 1.65 -14.69 -3.27
CA ASP A 300 0.30 -14.89 -3.84
C ASP A 300 -0.53 -13.58 -3.91
N SER A 301 0.12 -12.41 -3.80
CA SER A 301 -0.59 -11.16 -4.09
C SER A 301 -0.67 -10.99 -5.61
N SER A 302 -1.54 -11.75 -6.26
CA SER A 302 -2.05 -11.38 -7.59
C SER A 302 -2.80 -10.04 -7.52
N GLY A 303 -2.95 -9.42 -6.34
CA GLY A 303 -3.68 -8.14 -6.13
C GLY A 303 -5.15 -8.25 -6.51
N ARG A 304 -5.58 -9.49 -6.75
CA ARG A 304 -6.79 -9.96 -7.36
C ARG A 304 -7.19 -11.18 -6.54
N GLY A 305 -8.47 -11.51 -6.46
CA GLY A 305 -8.79 -12.88 -6.04
C GLY A 305 -8.00 -13.85 -6.93
N SER A 306 -7.55 -14.98 -6.38
CA SER A 306 -6.84 -16.05 -7.12
C SER A 306 -7.53 -16.43 -8.45
N ASP A 307 -8.81 -16.11 -8.57
CA ASP A 307 -9.69 -16.41 -9.70
C ASP A 307 -10.07 -15.14 -10.47
N SER A 308 -9.10 -14.38 -11.01
CA SER A 308 -9.45 -13.25 -11.88
C SER A 308 -8.63 -13.23 -13.17
N ILE A 309 -9.30 -12.96 -14.28
CA ILE A 309 -8.68 -12.70 -15.57
C ILE A 309 -7.91 -11.36 -15.56
N PRO A 310 -6.87 -11.18 -16.39
CA PRO A 310 -6.14 -9.92 -16.53
C PRO A 310 -7.10 -8.75 -16.77
N SER A 311 -6.94 -7.65 -16.05
CA SER A 311 -7.83 -6.48 -16.14
C SER A 311 -7.04 -5.20 -16.02
N ILE A 312 -6.98 -4.39 -17.07
CA ILE A 312 -6.26 -3.10 -17.02
C ILE A 312 -7.23 -1.95 -17.11
N GLN A 313 -6.89 -0.84 -16.48
CA GLN A 313 -7.64 0.40 -16.67
C GLN A 313 -7.05 1.13 -17.88
N ILE A 314 -7.91 1.62 -18.77
CA ILE A 314 -7.50 2.36 -19.97
C ILE A 314 -8.20 3.72 -20.03
N SER A 315 -7.55 4.66 -20.71
CA SER A 315 -8.07 6.00 -20.97
C SER A 315 -9.19 5.93 -22.00
N ARG A 316 -10.09 6.93 -21.97
CA ARG A 316 -11.11 7.10 -23.00
C ARG A 316 -10.48 7.24 -24.40
N LYS A 317 -9.41 8.04 -24.52
CA LYS A 317 -8.65 8.20 -25.77
C LYS A 317 -8.11 6.86 -26.32
N MET A 318 -7.59 5.99 -25.46
CA MET A 318 -7.16 4.65 -25.86
C MET A 318 -8.36 3.82 -26.33
N ALA A 319 -9.48 3.85 -25.61
CA ALA A 319 -10.70 3.16 -26.01
C ALA A 319 -11.23 3.62 -27.38
N ASP A 320 -11.29 4.93 -27.61
CA ASP A 320 -11.72 5.52 -28.88
C ASP A 320 -10.80 5.08 -30.02
N THR A 321 -9.49 5.01 -29.76
CA THR A 321 -8.51 4.50 -30.73
C THR A 321 -8.73 3.02 -31.03
N LEU A 322 -9.06 2.21 -30.03
CA LEU A 322 -9.35 0.77 -30.19
C LEU A 322 -10.62 0.51 -31.03
N LEU A 323 -11.60 1.42 -30.97
CA LEU A 323 -12.90 1.28 -31.62
C LEU A 323 -12.98 1.95 -33.01
N GLY A 324 -12.09 2.90 -33.33
CA GLY A 324 -12.00 3.59 -34.62
C GLY A 324 -11.18 2.84 -35.66
#